data_AF-A0A954ZHW8-F1
#
_entry.id   AF-A0A954ZHW8-F1
#
_cell.length_a   1.000
_cell.length_b   1.000
_cell.length_c   1.000
_cell.angle_alpha   90.00
_cell.angle_beta   90.00
_cell.angle_gamma   90.00
#
_symmetry.space_group_name_H-M   'P 1'
#
loop_
_entity.id
_entity.type
_entity.pdbx_description
1 polymer ?
#
loop_
_entity_poly.entity_id
_entity_poly.type
_entity_poly.pdbx_seq_one_letter_code
_entity_poly.pdbx_strand_id
1 'polypeptide(L)' 'PQRIVTKSGRVIQGLPVYASPDSTLLQTGTDTTVRVTGDEVLEVGQGTISLMPTGLLDGLSDQQLSDLYRYLQTL' A
#
# COMPACT_ATOMS: atom_id res chain seq x y z
N PRO A 1 1.08 -3.18 -3.65
CA PRO A 1 0.50 -1.81 -3.64
C PRO A 1 0.48 -1.19 -5.04
N GLN A 2 -0.61 -0.52 -5.40
CA GLN A 2 -0.80 0.12 -6.70
C GLN A 2 -0.52 1.61 -6.59
N ARG A 3 0.31 2.13 -7.50
CA ARG A 3 0.61 3.55 -7.65
C ARG A 3 -0.21 4.10 -8.81
N ILE A 4 -1.00 5.12 -8.54
CA ILE A 4 -1.74 5.87 -9.54
C ILE A 4 -1.21 7.28 -9.59
N VAL A 5 -0.78 7.70 -10.78
CA VAL A 5 -0.46 9.10 -11.06
C VAL A 5 -1.69 9.73 -11.67
N THR A 6 -2.19 10.81 -11.07
CA THR A 6 -3.32 11.56 -11.62
C THR A 6 -2.85 12.63 -12.60
N LYS A 7 -3.72 13.06 -13.52
CA LYS A 7 -3.47 14.18 -14.46
C LYS A 7 -3.14 15.50 -13.74
N SER A 8 -3.58 15.65 -12.50
CA SER A 8 -3.23 16.78 -11.62
C SER A 8 -1.82 16.71 -11.03
N GLY A 9 -1.03 15.70 -11.39
CA GLY A 9 0.34 15.49 -10.91
C GLY A 9 0.41 14.89 -9.50
N ARG A 10 -0.73 14.46 -8.92
CA ARG A 10 -0.72 13.79 -7.62
C ARG A 10 -0.41 12.31 -7.78
N VAL A 11 0.46 11.81 -6.92
CA VAL A 11 0.80 10.39 -6.85
C VAL A 11 0.04 9.79 -5.67
N ILE A 12 -0.94 8.94 -5.97
CA ILE A 12 -1.76 8.23 -5.00
C ILE A 12 -1.25 6.79 -4.95
N GLN A 13 -0.88 6.30 -3.76
CA GLN A 13 -0.40 4.94 -3.57
C GLN A 13 -1.24 4.24 -2.54
N GLY A 14 -1.75 3.05 -2.88
CA GLY A 14 -2.66 2.32 -2.00
C GLY A 14 -2.96 0.91 -2.48
N LEU A 15 -3.77 0.19 -1.71
CA LEU A 15 -4.31 -1.10 -2.11
C LEU A 15 -5.57 -0.87 -2.95
N PRO A 16 -5.69 -1.41 -4.18
CA PRO A 16 -6.94 -1.36 -4.90
C PRO A 16 -7.96 -2.25 -4.22
N VAL A 17 -8.95 -1.64 -3.57
CA VAL A 17 -10.09 -2.35 -2.96
C VAL A 17 -11.12 -2.67 -4.04
N TYR A 18 -11.21 -1.82 -5.06
CA TYR A 18 -12.12 -2.00 -6.17
C TYR A 18 -11.58 -1.32 -7.43
N ALA A 19 -11.63 -2.01 -8.57
CA ALA A 19 -11.25 -1.46 -9.87
C ALA A 19 -12.41 -1.63 -10.84
N SER A 20 -12.84 -0.55 -11.45
CA SER A 20 -13.80 -0.52 -12.55
C SER A 20 -13.29 0.39 -13.66
N PRO A 21 -13.78 0.23 -14.91
CA PRO A 21 -13.39 1.10 -16.03
C PRO A 21 -13.58 2.59 -15.71
N ASP A 22 -14.63 2.91 -14.96
CA ASP A 22 -15.00 4.30 -14.62
C ASP A 22 -14.31 4.83 -13.36
N SER A 23 -13.92 3.95 -12.42
CA SER A 23 -13.30 4.37 -11.16
C SER A 23 -12.54 3.27 -10.44
N THR A 24 -11.43 3.65 -9.81
CA THR A 24 -10.61 2.79 -8.94
C THR A 24 -10.64 3.33 -7.52
N LEU A 25 -10.99 2.49 -6.55
CA LEU A 25 -10.91 2.78 -5.11
C LEU A 25 -9.56 2.29 -4.58
N LEU A 26 -8.77 3.23 -4.05
CA LEU A 26 -7.47 2.95 -3.45
C LEU A 26 -7.54 3.21 -1.95
N GLN A 27 -7.25 2.20 -1.17
CA GLN A 27 -7.04 2.35 0.27
C GLN A 27 -5.59 2.75 0.52
N THR A 28 -5.39 3.99 0.99
CA THR A 28 -4.06 4.59 1.20
C THR A 28 -3.61 4.55 2.67
N GLY A 29 -4.49 4.11 3.58
CA GLY A 29 -4.19 3.91 5.01
C GLY A 29 -5.20 2.96 5.67
N THR A 30 -5.08 2.74 6.98
CA THR A 30 -5.94 1.81 7.72
C THR A 30 -7.44 2.15 7.62
N ASP A 31 -7.78 3.43 7.49
CA ASP A 31 -9.17 3.91 7.37
C ASP A 31 -9.37 4.95 6.24
N THR A 32 -8.36 5.17 5.41
CA THR A 32 -8.39 6.19 4.35
C THR A 32 -8.59 5.54 2.99
N THR A 33 -9.76 5.76 2.39
CA THR A 33 -10.08 5.33 1.03
C THR A 33 -10.16 6.53 0.10
N VAL A 34 -9.37 6.52 -0.97
CA VAL A 34 -9.36 7.54 -2.01
C VAL A 34 -10.00 6.95 -3.27
N ARG A 35 -11.09 7.57 -3.72
CA ARG A 35 -11.69 7.28 -5.02
C ARG A 35 -10.96 8.05 -6.10
N VAL A 36 -10.43 7.34 -7.09
CA VAL A 36 -9.85 7.93 -8.30
C VAL A 36 -10.73 7.58 -9.48
N THR A 37 -11.25 8.58 -10.18
CA THR A 37 -12.00 8.39 -11.43
C THR A 37 -11.06 8.04 -12.56
N GLY A 38 -11.45 7.11 -13.44
CA GLY A 38 -10.60 6.64 -14.56
C GLY A 38 -10.12 7.76 -15.47
N ASP A 39 -10.92 8.82 -15.64
CA ASP A 39 -10.58 10.00 -16.41
C ASP A 39 -9.42 10.82 -15.83
N GLU A 40 -9.17 10.72 -14.52
CA GLU A 40 -8.06 11.40 -13.87
C GLU A 40 -6.78 10.56 -13.83
N VAL A 41 -6.84 9.29 -14.21
CA VAL A 41 -5.69 8.37 -14.17
C VAL A 41 -4.79 8.62 -15.38
N LEU A 42 -3.55 9.04 -15.12
CA LEU A 42 -2.53 9.24 -16.13
C LEU A 42 -1.65 8.00 -16.29
N GLU A 43 -1.29 7.34 -15.17
CA GLU A 43 -0.49 6.12 -15.19
C GLU A 43 -0.85 5.23 -13.99
N VAL A 44 -0.91 3.92 -14.22
CA VAL A 44 -1.06 2.89 -13.18
C VAL A 44 0.21 2.05 -13.15
N GLY A 45 0.99 2.17 -12.08
CA GLY A 45 2.20 1.39 -11.84
C GLY A 45 2.11 0.54 -10.58
N GLN A 46 3.04 -0.41 -10.42
CA GLN A 46 3.24 -1.06 -9.12
C GLN A 46 4.03 -0.10 -8.21
N GLY A 47 3.49 0.19 -7.04
CA GLY A 47 4.16 1.03 -6.04
C GLY A 47 5.28 0.28 -5.33
N THR A 48 6.43 0.92 -5.17
CA THR A 48 7.61 0.37 -4.47
C THR A 48 7.55 0.55 -2.95
N ILE A 49 6.57 1.30 -2.43
CA ILE A 49 6.38 1.51 -1.00
C ILE A 49 5.66 0.29 -0.41
N SER A 50 6.40 -0.45 0.41
CA SER A 50 5.85 -1.54 1.23
C SER A 50 4.84 -0.97 2.23
N LEU A 51 3.72 -1.66 2.44
CA LEU A 51 2.76 -1.36 3.51
C LEU A 51 3.32 -1.70 4.91
N MET A 52 4.55 -2.22 5.00
CA MET A 52 5.25 -2.36 6.27
C MET A 52 5.34 -0.98 6.93
N PRO A 53 4.68 -0.76 8.08
CA PRO A 53 4.82 0.49 8.80
C PRO A 53 6.29 0.72 9.14
N THR A 54 6.77 1.93 8.91
CA THR A 54 8.12 2.33 9.33
C THR A 54 8.24 2.21 10.84
N GLY A 55 9.33 1.61 11.30
CA GLY A 55 9.58 1.39 12.73
C GLY A 55 8.87 0.19 13.35
N LEU A 56 8.29 -0.71 12.55
CA LEU A 56 7.72 -1.97 13.05
C LEU A 56 8.73 -2.81 13.84
N LEU A 57 10.00 -2.72 13.47
CA LEU A 57 11.09 -3.44 14.11
C LEU A 57 11.85 -2.59 15.13
N ASP A 58 11.47 -1.32 15.32
CA ASP A 58 12.17 -0.42 16.22
C ASP A 58 11.89 -0.84 17.67
N GLY A 59 12.96 -1.00 18.46
CA GLY A 59 12.87 -1.40 19.86
C GLY A 59 12.69 -2.91 20.10
N LEU A 60 12.69 -3.73 19.04
CA LEU A 60 12.79 -5.18 19.20
C LEU A 60 14.24 -5.57 19.51
N SER A 61 14.41 -6.50 20.45
CA SER A 61 15.68 -7.21 20.64
C SER A 61 15.86 -8.29 19.57
N ASP A 62 17.12 -8.67 19.31
CA ASP A 62 17.47 -9.73 18.36
C ASP A 62 16.71 -11.05 18.64
N GLN A 63 16.44 -11.35 19.91
CA GLN A 63 15.68 -12.52 20.32
C GLN A 63 14.22 -12.46 19.87
N GLN A 64 13.57 -11.30 20.00
CA GLN A 64 12.19 -11.11 19.57
C GLN A 64 12.05 -11.14 18.04
N LEU A 65 13.08 -10.69 17.32
CA LEU A 65 13.14 -10.81 15.87
C LEU A 65 13.28 -12.28 15.44
N SER A 66 14.14 -13.04 16.13
CA SER A 66 14.30 -14.49 15.89
C SER A 66 13.01 -15.27 16.14
N ASP A 67 12.29 -14.95 17.23
CA ASP A 67 11.02 -15.59 17.56
C ASP A 67 9.93 -15.28 16.53
N LEU A 68 9.85 -14.03 16.05
CA LEU A 68 8.96 -13.64 14.96
C LEU A 68 9.28 -14.42 13.67
N TYR A 69 10.57 -14.50 13.32
CA TYR A 69 11.02 -15.22 12.13
C TYR A 69 10.68 -16.71 12.20
N ARG A 70 10.91 -17.34 13.37
CA ARG A 70 10.53 -18.72 13.62
C ARG A 70 9.03 -18.94 13.50
N TYR A 71 8.21 -18.03 14.04
CA TYR A 71 6.75 -18.11 13.91
C TYR A 71 6.30 -18.05 12.44
N LEU A 72 6.86 -17.15 11.64
CA LEU A 72 6.54 -17.05 10.22
C LEU A 72 6.91 -18.32 9.41
N GLN A 73 7.94 -19.05 9.81
CA GLN A 73 8.29 -20.34 9.19
C GLN A 73 7.31 -21.48 9.52
N THR A 74 6.40 -21.27 10.48
CA THR A 74 5.41 -22.29 10.86
C THR A 74 4.05 -22.14 10.17
N LEU A 75 3.86 -21.06 9.39
CA LEU A 75 2.70 -20.86 8.52
C LEU A 75 2.96 -21.45 7.13
#